data_AF-A0A1B8GPZ0-F1
#
_entry.id   AF-A0A1B8GPZ0-F1
#
_cell.length_a   1.000
_cell.length_b   1.000
_cell.length_c   1.000
_cell.angle_alpha   90.00
_cell.angle_beta   90.00
_cell.angle_gamma   90.00
#
_symmetry.space_group_name_H-M   'P 1'
#
loop_
_entity.id
_entity.type
_entity.pdbx_description
1 polymer ?
#
loop_
_entity_poly.entity_id
_entity_poly.type
_entity_poly.pdbx_seq_one_letter_code
_entity_poly.pdbx_strand_id
1 'polypeptide(L)'
;MAPSLEASSKAAAPVKSGMIKEPLKVSGALPTDFFDVTSIIGREYPTIQLSELMNSPRRDEYVRDLAITVSERGVVFFRNQKDLTVSMQKEFIDLLGRLSGKPATSGIHIHPLLEGKRDVGINDAGDVDDHISVISSKLSRKLHLASRYTFASKGWHSEYFPQPFGNSTANSPSMTFEHVPSDYAILKMRKVPPTGGDTIWASGYEMYDRLSAPYQRFLEGLTAKHANPDFQAAAARVGFEIHPGPRGAAENVGQDLIANHPVVRTNPVTGWKSIYGALNQIEQLNELAPQESEEVLRYLGQLLTNNHDLQCRFKWGVDDVAIWDNRSSFHTGTSDVDVTHTRTGNRAVSMGEVPYLDPMSRSRREALGEAE
;
A
#
# COMPACT_ATOMS: atom_id res chain seq x y z
N MET A 1 -48.48 17.22 8.36
CA MET A 1 -47.27 18.04 8.18
C MET A 1 -46.12 17.29 8.84
N ALA A 2 -45.31 16.59 8.04
CA ALA A 2 -44.10 15.92 8.53
C ALA A 2 -42.93 16.91 8.41
N PRO A 3 -42.06 17.03 9.43
CA PRO A 3 -40.95 17.97 9.38
C PRO A 3 -39.87 17.43 8.43
N SER A 4 -39.40 18.29 7.53
CA SER A 4 -38.30 18.01 6.62
C SER A 4 -37.02 17.81 7.40
N LEU A 5 -36.40 16.64 7.25
CA LEU A 5 -35.01 16.43 7.62
C LEU A 5 -34.14 17.17 6.59
N GLU A 6 -33.70 18.37 6.95
CA GLU A 6 -32.58 19.02 6.26
C GLU A 6 -31.34 18.16 6.46
N ALA A 7 -30.96 17.42 5.42
CA ALA A 7 -29.68 16.76 5.34
C ALA A 7 -28.58 17.83 5.27
N SER A 8 -27.94 18.09 6.41
CA SER A 8 -26.68 18.83 6.47
C SER A 8 -25.63 18.05 5.67
N SER A 9 -25.43 18.41 4.40
CA SER A 9 -24.27 17.99 3.62
C SER A 9 -23.00 18.55 4.27
N LYS A 10 -22.33 17.76 5.10
CA LYS A 10 -20.98 18.09 5.53
C LYS A 10 -20.07 17.93 4.32
N ALA A 11 -19.76 19.06 3.70
CA ALA A 11 -18.69 19.16 2.71
C ALA A 11 -17.40 18.56 3.30
N ALA A 12 -16.66 17.85 2.45
CA ALA A 12 -15.33 17.33 2.76
C ALA A 12 -14.46 18.43 3.41
N ALA A 13 -13.73 18.07 4.46
CA ALA A 13 -12.90 19.01 5.19
C ALA A 13 -11.91 19.71 4.22
N PRO A 14 -11.67 21.02 4.36
CA PRO A 14 -10.69 21.72 3.54
C PRO A 14 -9.30 21.11 3.75
N VAL A 15 -8.56 20.99 2.64
CA VAL A 15 -7.14 20.60 2.57
C VAL A 15 -6.36 21.29 3.71
N LYS A 16 -5.94 20.52 4.73
CA LYS A 16 -5.12 21.06 5.82
C LYS A 16 -3.79 21.58 5.23
N SER A 17 -3.39 22.78 5.63
CA SER A 17 -2.21 23.47 5.11
C SER A 17 -0.93 22.66 5.35
N GLY A 18 -0.19 22.36 4.28
CA GLY A 18 1.10 21.65 4.34
C GLY A 18 1.32 20.66 3.20
N MET A 19 0.27 20.27 2.48
CA MET A 19 0.39 19.35 1.34
C MET A 19 0.98 20.04 0.11
N ILE A 20 1.68 19.25 -0.71
CA ILE A 20 2.27 19.70 -1.98
C ILE A 20 1.23 20.47 -2.79
N LYS A 21 1.54 21.72 -3.15
CA LYS A 21 0.62 22.61 -3.88
C LYS A 21 0.59 22.33 -5.38
N GLU A 22 1.65 21.77 -5.93
CA GLU A 22 1.81 21.41 -7.34
C GLU A 22 2.54 20.08 -7.48
N PRO A 23 2.14 19.18 -8.41
CA PRO A 23 2.81 17.91 -8.62
C PRO A 23 4.33 18.04 -8.73
N LEU A 24 5.04 17.14 -8.03
CA LEU A 24 6.49 17.14 -8.05
C LEU A 24 7.00 16.68 -9.42
N LYS A 25 8.06 17.33 -9.90
CA LYS A 25 8.75 16.95 -11.14
C LYS A 25 10.12 16.35 -10.84
N VAL A 26 10.49 15.33 -11.60
CA VAL A 26 11.83 14.76 -11.59
C VAL A 26 12.85 15.80 -12.02
N SER A 27 14.00 15.83 -11.36
CA SER A 27 15.13 16.68 -11.72
C SER A 27 15.99 16.08 -12.82
N GLY A 28 15.87 14.76 -13.05
CA GLY A 28 16.73 14.01 -13.97
C GLY A 28 18.01 13.51 -13.31
N ALA A 29 18.03 13.44 -11.97
CA ALA A 29 19.18 12.94 -11.23
C ALA A 29 19.33 11.42 -11.37
N LEU A 30 18.22 10.67 -11.44
CA LEU A 30 18.29 9.23 -11.57
C LEU A 30 18.94 8.79 -12.90
N PRO A 31 19.77 7.72 -12.88
CA PRO A 31 20.27 7.09 -14.09
C PRO A 31 19.17 6.70 -15.07
N THR A 32 19.47 6.76 -16.36
CA THR A 32 18.53 6.45 -17.45
C THR A 32 18.49 4.98 -17.85
N ASP A 33 19.34 4.13 -17.26
CA ASP A 33 19.32 2.69 -17.47
C ASP A 33 18.17 2.04 -16.70
N PHE A 34 17.00 2.00 -17.34
CA PHE A 34 15.79 1.36 -16.84
C PHE A 34 14.95 0.83 -17.99
N PHE A 35 13.98 -0.02 -17.65
CA PHE A 35 12.86 -0.33 -18.53
C PHE A 35 11.55 -0.32 -17.75
N ASP A 36 10.47 0.06 -18.43
CA ASP A 36 9.13 -0.05 -17.87
C ASP A 36 8.61 -1.48 -18.06
N VAL A 37 8.18 -2.11 -16.95
CA VAL A 37 7.76 -3.52 -16.94
C VAL A 37 6.46 -3.70 -17.74
N THR A 38 5.57 -2.72 -17.67
CA THR A 38 4.37 -2.59 -18.51
C THR A 38 4.17 -1.12 -18.87
N SER A 39 3.28 -0.82 -19.81
CA SER A 39 2.92 0.57 -20.14
C SER A 39 2.31 1.32 -18.95
N ILE A 40 1.54 0.63 -18.11
CA ILE A 40 0.75 1.25 -17.04
C ILE A 40 1.50 1.33 -15.72
N ILE A 41 2.15 0.24 -15.30
CA ILE A 41 2.71 0.09 -13.96
C ILE A 41 4.04 -0.68 -13.99
N GLY A 42 4.93 -0.33 -13.08
CA GLY A 42 6.21 -1.00 -12.91
C GLY A 42 7.33 -0.37 -13.74
N ARG A 43 8.46 -0.15 -13.07
CA ARG A 43 9.75 0.18 -13.69
C ARG A 43 10.85 -0.62 -13.00
N GLU A 44 11.84 -1.08 -13.74
CA GLU A 44 12.99 -1.79 -13.16
C GLU A 44 14.28 -1.04 -13.48
N TYR A 45 15.10 -0.84 -12.45
CA TYR A 45 16.48 -0.38 -12.56
C TYR A 45 17.42 -1.56 -12.30
N PRO A 46 17.94 -2.22 -13.35
CA PRO A 46 18.71 -3.45 -13.20
C PRO A 46 20.09 -3.22 -12.56
N THR A 47 20.64 -2.01 -12.69
CA THR A 47 22.03 -1.69 -12.33
C THR A 47 22.18 -0.79 -11.10
N ILE A 48 21.13 -0.09 -10.68
CA ILE A 48 21.20 0.82 -9.53
C ILE A 48 21.33 0.05 -8.21
N GLN A 49 22.28 0.45 -7.37
CA GLN A 49 22.40 0.02 -5.98
C GLN A 49 21.91 1.13 -5.04
N LEU A 50 20.85 0.87 -4.29
CA LEU A 50 20.25 1.82 -3.34
C LEU A 50 21.23 2.23 -2.24
N SER A 51 22.14 1.33 -1.86
CA SER A 51 23.21 1.64 -0.91
C SER A 51 24.16 2.73 -1.42
N GLU A 52 24.48 2.73 -2.72
CA GLU A 52 25.32 3.77 -3.34
C GLU A 52 24.59 5.11 -3.40
N LEU A 53 23.29 5.11 -3.74
CA LEU A 53 22.48 6.33 -3.71
C LEU A 53 22.44 6.94 -2.30
N MET A 54 22.27 6.10 -1.27
CA MET A 54 22.22 6.53 0.13
C MET A 54 23.55 7.08 0.65
N ASN A 55 24.68 6.59 0.13
CA ASN A 55 26.01 7.07 0.52
C ASN A 55 26.52 8.22 -0.37
N SER A 56 25.77 8.63 -1.39
CA SER A 56 26.14 9.69 -2.30
C SER A 56 25.95 11.08 -1.67
N PRO A 57 26.80 12.09 -1.99
CA PRO A 57 26.52 13.48 -1.64
C PRO A 57 25.25 14.04 -2.29
N ARG A 58 24.74 13.40 -3.36
CA ARG A 58 23.48 13.75 -4.05
C ARG A 58 22.29 12.89 -3.62
N ARG A 59 22.41 12.20 -2.48
CA ARG A 59 21.40 11.30 -1.90
C ARG A 59 19.98 11.84 -2.02
N ASP A 60 19.74 13.07 -1.56
CA ASP A 60 18.40 13.64 -1.50
C ASP A 60 17.80 13.87 -2.89
N GLU A 61 18.61 14.28 -3.87
CA GLU A 61 18.15 14.43 -5.25
C GLU A 61 17.70 13.07 -5.84
N TYR A 62 18.51 12.02 -5.63
CA TYR A 62 18.18 10.69 -6.12
C TYR A 62 16.95 10.10 -5.44
N VAL A 63 16.85 10.21 -4.12
CA VAL A 63 15.71 9.66 -3.36
C VAL A 63 14.43 10.41 -3.70
N ARG A 64 14.49 11.74 -3.88
CA ARG A 64 13.34 12.53 -4.30
C ARG A 64 12.86 12.16 -5.71
N ASP A 65 13.76 12.08 -6.69
CA ASP A 65 13.40 11.66 -8.05
C ASP A 65 12.84 10.24 -8.05
N LEU A 66 13.33 9.36 -7.18
CA LEU A 66 12.77 8.02 -7.03
C LEU A 66 11.39 8.05 -6.41
N ALA A 67 11.13 8.89 -5.41
CA ALA A 67 9.80 9.03 -4.81
C ALA A 67 8.76 9.40 -5.87
N ILE A 68 9.11 10.33 -6.76
CA ILE A 68 8.27 10.76 -7.88
C ILE A 68 8.08 9.62 -8.87
N THR A 69 9.16 8.97 -9.27
CA THR A 69 9.11 7.83 -10.21
C THR A 69 8.25 6.70 -9.66
N VAL A 70 8.37 6.35 -8.37
CA VAL A 70 7.54 5.34 -7.71
C VAL A 70 6.07 5.77 -7.69
N SER A 71 5.77 7.04 -7.41
CA SER A 71 4.41 7.56 -7.42
C SER A 71 3.77 7.62 -8.81
N GLU A 72 4.56 7.82 -9.87
CA GLU A 72 4.09 7.80 -11.26
C GLU A 72 3.94 6.38 -11.82
N ARG A 73 4.86 5.49 -11.45
CA ARG A 73 4.95 4.11 -11.98
C ARG A 73 4.30 3.07 -11.07
N GLY A 74 3.76 3.46 -9.92
CA GLY A 74 3.15 2.60 -8.90
C GLY A 74 4.16 1.76 -8.11
N VAL A 75 5.11 1.11 -8.79
CA VAL A 75 6.17 0.29 -8.18
C VAL A 75 7.46 0.36 -9.00
N VAL A 76 8.59 0.34 -8.30
CA VAL A 76 9.93 0.28 -8.88
C VAL A 76 10.72 -0.89 -8.31
N PHE A 77 11.47 -1.59 -9.17
CA PHE A 77 12.24 -2.78 -8.84
C PHE A 77 13.74 -2.56 -8.99
N PHE A 78 14.51 -3.21 -8.12
CA PHE A 78 15.96 -3.19 -8.10
C PHE A 78 16.51 -4.60 -7.90
N ARG A 79 17.58 -4.94 -8.60
CA ARG A 79 18.19 -6.28 -8.55
C ARG A 79 19.36 -6.34 -7.59
N ASN A 80 19.52 -7.47 -6.90
CA ASN A 80 20.72 -7.82 -6.15
C ASN A 80 21.23 -6.71 -5.20
N GLN A 81 20.36 -6.19 -4.33
CA GLN A 81 20.67 -5.10 -3.38
C GLN A 81 21.40 -5.61 -2.15
N LYS A 82 22.46 -6.41 -2.33
CA LYS A 82 23.15 -7.17 -1.26
C LYS A 82 23.53 -6.28 -0.08
N ASP A 83 24.05 -5.10 -0.36
CA ASP A 83 24.60 -4.16 0.63
C ASP A 83 23.55 -3.24 1.27
N LEU A 84 22.29 -3.31 0.84
CA LEU A 84 21.19 -2.58 1.51
C LEU A 84 20.87 -3.23 2.86
N THR A 85 21.34 -2.63 3.94
CA THR A 85 21.07 -3.08 5.31
C THR A 85 19.65 -2.69 5.76
N VAL A 86 19.15 -3.32 6.83
CA VAL A 86 17.86 -2.96 7.43
C VAL A 86 17.84 -1.50 7.90
N SER A 87 18.95 -1.02 8.50
CA SER A 87 19.07 0.38 8.91
C SER A 87 18.94 1.34 7.72
N MET A 88 19.66 1.05 6.62
CA MET A 88 19.56 1.84 5.40
C MET A 88 18.17 1.75 4.77
N GLN A 89 17.52 0.59 4.81
CA GLN A 89 16.15 0.40 4.30
C GLN A 89 15.14 1.29 5.05
N LYS A 90 15.23 1.37 6.39
CA LYS A 90 14.40 2.25 7.22
C LYS A 90 14.67 3.73 6.93
N GLU A 91 15.94 4.09 6.88
CA GLU A 91 16.36 5.47 6.59
C GLU A 91 15.92 5.91 5.18
N PHE A 92 16.02 4.98 4.22
CA PHE A 92 15.62 5.20 2.83
C PHE A 92 14.13 5.48 2.71
N ILE A 93 13.27 4.61 3.27
CA ILE A 93 11.82 4.76 3.12
C ILE A 93 11.29 6.00 3.84
N ASP A 94 11.86 6.33 5.00
CA ASP A 94 11.52 7.55 5.73
C ASP A 94 11.92 8.81 4.95
N LEU A 95 13.15 8.83 4.39
CA LEU A 95 13.62 9.93 3.56
C LEU A 95 12.76 10.09 2.30
N LEU A 96 12.36 8.97 1.67
CA LEU A 96 11.52 8.97 0.48
C LEU A 96 10.16 9.63 0.76
N GLY A 97 9.51 9.31 1.89
CA GLY A 97 8.30 9.99 2.35
C GLY A 97 8.52 11.49 2.65
N ARG A 98 9.61 11.84 3.36
CA ARG A 98 9.91 13.25 3.69
C ARG A 98 10.15 14.11 2.46
N LEU A 99 10.94 13.62 1.50
CA LEU A 99 11.28 14.34 0.28
C LEU A 99 10.12 14.43 -0.72
N SER A 100 9.13 13.56 -0.56
CA SER A 100 7.85 13.61 -1.29
C SER A 100 6.73 14.31 -0.50
N GLY A 101 7.07 14.99 0.60
CA GLY A 101 6.15 15.93 1.26
C GLY A 101 5.18 15.31 2.26
N LYS A 102 5.48 14.13 2.84
CA LYS A 102 4.69 13.64 3.97
C LYS A 102 4.71 14.63 5.16
N PRO A 103 3.67 14.65 6.00
CA PRO A 103 3.66 15.47 7.22
C PRO A 103 4.87 15.21 8.11
N ALA A 104 5.44 16.25 8.72
CA ALA A 104 6.60 16.13 9.62
C ALA A 104 6.32 15.28 10.87
N THR A 105 5.05 15.06 11.21
CA THR A 105 4.60 14.19 12.31
C THR A 105 4.51 12.71 11.91
N SER A 106 4.61 12.40 10.62
CA SER A 106 4.53 11.03 10.09
C SER A 106 5.92 10.39 10.00
N GLY A 107 6.13 9.35 10.79
CA GLY A 107 7.38 8.58 10.87
C GLY A 107 7.35 7.28 10.08
N ILE A 108 8.04 6.27 10.59
CA ILE A 108 8.00 4.88 10.10
C ILE A 108 6.92 4.13 10.89
N HIS A 109 6.16 3.29 10.20
CA HIS A 109 5.13 2.47 10.81
C HIS A 109 5.67 1.62 11.96
N ILE A 110 4.84 1.40 12.97
CA ILE A 110 5.06 0.43 14.04
C ILE A 110 3.93 -0.58 13.97
N HIS A 111 4.26 -1.87 13.90
CA HIS A 111 3.23 -2.89 13.72
C HIS A 111 2.22 -2.92 14.90
N PRO A 112 0.89 -2.90 14.63
CA PRO A 112 -0.15 -3.00 15.66
C PRO A 112 -0.01 -4.20 16.60
N LEU A 113 0.55 -5.31 16.12
CA LEU A 113 0.98 -6.43 16.97
C LEU A 113 2.48 -6.29 17.20
N LEU A 114 2.90 -5.83 18.38
CA LEU A 114 4.33 -5.62 18.69
C LEU A 114 5.13 -6.89 18.43
N GLU A 115 6.12 -6.79 17.54
CA GLU A 115 6.82 -7.93 16.96
C GLU A 115 7.72 -8.65 18.00
N GLY A 116 8.13 -7.94 19.05
CA GLY A 116 8.92 -8.49 20.15
C GLY A 116 8.22 -9.45 21.09
N LYS A 117 6.90 -9.68 20.94
CA LYS A 117 6.09 -10.48 21.87
C LYS A 117 5.67 -11.85 21.32
N ARG A 118 6.51 -12.57 20.57
CA ARG A 118 6.48 -14.04 20.27
C ARG A 118 6.22 -14.42 18.80
N ASP A 119 7.29 -14.57 18.02
CA ASP A 119 7.37 -15.25 16.69
C ASP A 119 6.78 -14.53 15.45
N VAL A 120 6.25 -13.31 15.57
CA VAL A 120 5.78 -12.49 14.44
C VAL A 120 6.73 -11.31 14.29
N GLY A 121 7.44 -11.19 13.15
CA GLY A 121 8.42 -10.11 12.95
C GLY A 121 9.84 -10.38 13.47
N ILE A 122 10.07 -11.54 14.10
CA ILE A 122 11.42 -11.99 14.44
C ILE A 122 12.10 -12.49 13.17
N ASN A 123 13.28 -11.94 12.85
CA ASN A 123 14.05 -12.42 11.72
C ASN A 123 14.62 -13.84 12.00
N ASP A 124 15.22 -14.49 10.99
CA ASP A 124 15.80 -15.83 11.17
C ASP A 124 16.93 -15.90 12.22
N ALA A 125 17.48 -14.75 12.63
CA ALA A 125 18.55 -14.62 13.64
C ALA A 125 18.03 -14.34 15.07
N GLY A 126 16.73 -14.08 15.24
CA GLY A 126 16.14 -13.75 16.54
C GLY A 126 16.01 -12.25 16.84
N ASP A 127 16.38 -11.38 15.90
CA ASP A 127 16.30 -9.92 16.12
C ASP A 127 14.85 -9.45 16.01
N VAL A 128 14.51 -8.48 16.85
CA VAL A 128 13.21 -7.80 16.90
C VAL A 128 13.41 -6.34 16.52
N ASP A 129 12.60 -5.85 15.59
CA ASP A 129 12.55 -4.44 15.19
C ASP A 129 11.11 -4.06 14.89
N ASP A 130 10.48 -3.27 15.76
CA ASP A 130 9.05 -2.94 15.65
C ASP A 130 8.69 -2.14 14.37
N HIS A 131 9.71 -1.67 13.63
CA HIS A 131 9.57 -0.98 12.35
C HIS A 131 9.78 -1.88 11.12
N ILE A 132 10.05 -3.18 11.29
CA ILE A 132 10.35 -4.11 10.20
C ILE A 132 9.45 -5.34 10.21
N SER A 133 8.47 -5.37 9.32
CA SER A 133 7.69 -6.60 9.13
C SER A 133 8.48 -7.67 8.39
N VAL A 134 8.70 -8.81 9.05
CA VAL A 134 9.27 -10.01 8.42
C VAL A 134 8.18 -10.79 7.68
N ILE A 135 8.25 -10.77 6.35
CA ILE A 135 7.36 -11.51 5.47
C ILE A 135 7.89 -12.94 5.35
N SER A 136 7.20 -13.96 5.88
CA SER A 136 7.71 -15.34 5.89
C SER A 136 6.66 -16.37 5.49
N SER A 137 6.98 -17.22 4.51
CA SER A 137 6.10 -18.34 4.12
C SER A 137 5.99 -19.42 5.21
N LYS A 138 7.03 -19.60 6.05
CA LYS A 138 6.95 -20.50 7.22
C LYS A 138 5.91 -20.00 8.22
N LEU A 139 5.94 -18.71 8.52
CA LEU A 139 4.97 -18.07 9.41
C LEU A 139 3.57 -18.16 8.81
N SER A 140 3.42 -17.80 7.52
CA SER A 140 2.15 -17.91 6.81
C SER A 140 1.55 -19.33 6.86
N ARG A 141 2.38 -20.38 6.74
CA ARG A 141 1.94 -21.77 6.93
C ARG A 141 1.56 -22.10 8.38
N LYS A 142 2.39 -21.72 9.36
CA LYS A 142 2.12 -21.93 10.80
C LYS A 142 0.79 -21.32 11.21
N LEU A 143 0.43 -20.20 10.58
CA LEU A 143 -0.77 -19.44 10.87
C LEU A 143 -1.93 -19.76 9.91
N HIS A 144 -1.78 -20.72 8.98
CA HIS A 144 -2.78 -21.12 7.98
C HIS A 144 -3.37 -19.95 7.17
N LEU A 145 -2.53 -18.98 6.78
CA LEU A 145 -2.96 -17.77 6.06
C LEU A 145 -3.22 -18.03 4.57
N ALA A 146 -2.77 -19.18 4.08
CA ALA A 146 -2.94 -19.60 2.70
C ALA A 146 -3.84 -20.83 2.66
N SER A 147 -4.88 -20.78 1.81
CA SER A 147 -5.75 -21.92 1.55
C SER A 147 -5.90 -22.15 0.05
N ARG A 148 -5.69 -23.40 -0.39
CA ARG A 148 -5.95 -23.82 -1.77
C ARG A 148 -7.44 -23.84 -2.14
N TYR A 149 -8.32 -23.68 -1.14
CA TYR A 149 -9.77 -23.71 -1.32
C TYR A 149 -10.39 -22.31 -1.40
N THR A 150 -9.57 -21.26 -1.44
CA THR A 150 -10.02 -19.86 -1.59
C THR A 150 -9.39 -19.23 -2.81
N PHE A 151 -10.09 -18.30 -3.44
CA PHE A 151 -9.54 -17.54 -4.56
C PHE A 151 -8.34 -16.69 -4.13
N ALA A 152 -7.26 -16.74 -4.91
CA ALA A 152 -6.07 -15.91 -4.69
C ALA A 152 -6.37 -14.41 -4.76
N SER A 153 -7.47 -14.02 -5.44
CA SER A 153 -7.93 -12.63 -5.50
C SER A 153 -8.29 -12.05 -4.13
N LYS A 154 -8.59 -12.88 -3.12
CA LYS A 154 -8.80 -12.40 -1.75
C LYS A 154 -7.55 -11.75 -1.14
N GLY A 155 -6.38 -12.07 -1.69
CA GLY A 155 -5.08 -11.58 -1.26
C GLY A 155 -4.77 -10.14 -1.66
N TRP A 156 -5.54 -9.52 -2.56
CA TRP A 156 -5.32 -8.14 -3.00
C TRP A 156 -5.58 -7.10 -1.90
N HIS A 157 -4.72 -6.10 -1.82
CA HIS A 157 -4.84 -4.96 -0.92
C HIS A 157 -3.94 -3.80 -1.39
N SER A 158 -4.25 -2.57 -0.98
CA SER A 158 -3.35 -1.41 -1.18
C SER A 158 -2.10 -1.49 -0.30
N GLU A 159 -2.24 -2.08 0.89
CA GLU A 159 -1.15 -2.19 1.89
C GLU A 159 -1.17 -3.58 2.52
N TYR A 160 -0.06 -4.31 2.50
CA TYR A 160 -0.03 -5.65 3.09
C TYR A 160 0.00 -5.57 4.62
N PHE A 161 -0.79 -6.41 5.27
CA PHE A 161 -0.60 -6.72 6.66
C PHE A 161 -0.59 -8.26 6.79
N PRO A 162 0.36 -8.86 7.53
CA PRO A 162 0.32 -10.30 7.79
C PRO A 162 -0.81 -10.60 8.78
N GLN A 163 -1.87 -11.29 8.33
CA GLN A 163 -2.79 -11.94 9.27
C GLN A 163 -1.99 -12.89 10.16
N PRO A 164 -2.37 -13.10 11.42
CA PRO A 164 -1.75 -14.17 12.18
C PRO A 164 -2.64 -15.39 12.45
N PHE A 165 -3.87 -15.50 11.90
CA PHE A 165 -4.78 -16.59 12.31
C PHE A 165 -5.57 -17.30 11.20
N GLY A 166 -5.46 -18.63 11.23
CA GLY A 166 -6.20 -19.58 10.42
C GLY A 166 -7.64 -19.77 10.88
N ASN A 167 -8.52 -20.01 9.92
CA ASN A 167 -9.97 -20.25 9.99
C ASN A 167 -10.91 -19.07 9.68
N SER A 168 -10.45 -17.87 9.34
CA SER A 168 -11.40 -16.90 8.80
C SER A 168 -11.55 -17.09 7.28
N THR A 169 -12.79 -17.03 6.81
CA THR A 169 -13.15 -16.75 5.41
C THR A 169 -12.72 -15.33 4.98
N ALA A 170 -11.92 -14.65 5.80
CA ALA A 170 -11.93 -13.21 5.94
C ALA A 170 -10.62 -12.53 5.51
N ASN A 171 -10.68 -11.22 5.67
CA ASN A 171 -10.06 -10.21 4.83
C ASN A 171 -8.53 -10.23 4.86
N SER A 172 -7.89 -9.96 3.72
CA SER A 172 -6.49 -9.54 3.72
C SER A 172 -6.40 -8.17 4.42
N PRO A 173 -5.74 -8.09 5.57
CA PRO A 173 -5.71 -6.93 6.41
C PRO A 173 -4.84 -5.89 5.71
N SER A 174 -5.26 -4.63 5.80
CA SER A 174 -4.56 -3.53 5.18
C SER A 174 -4.53 -2.36 6.12
N MET A 175 -3.38 -1.69 6.22
CA MET A 175 -3.19 -0.51 7.07
C MET A 175 -4.06 0.69 6.66
N THR A 176 -4.89 0.57 5.62
CA THR A 176 -5.93 1.54 5.28
C THR A 176 -6.94 1.76 6.42
N PHE A 177 -6.98 0.92 7.45
CA PHE A 177 -7.76 1.19 8.66
C PHE A 177 -7.15 2.27 9.58
N GLU A 178 -5.92 2.71 9.32
CA GLU A 178 -5.29 3.82 10.03
C GLU A 178 -5.83 5.16 9.53
N HIS A 179 -5.88 6.15 10.42
CA HIS A 179 -6.29 7.51 10.05
C HIS A 179 -5.28 8.19 9.13
N VAL A 180 -4.00 7.94 9.38
CA VAL A 180 -2.88 8.31 8.53
C VAL A 180 -2.28 7.01 7.99
N PRO A 181 -2.72 6.49 6.84
CA PRO A 181 -2.18 5.27 6.24
C PRO A 181 -0.79 5.51 5.64
N SER A 182 -0.18 4.46 5.11
CA SER A 182 1.19 4.54 4.60
C SER A 182 1.27 5.25 3.24
N ASP A 183 2.37 5.96 3.00
CA ASP A 183 2.68 6.53 1.70
C ASP A 183 3.42 5.53 0.81
N TYR A 184 4.51 4.95 1.30
CA TYR A 184 5.37 4.03 0.56
C TYR A 184 5.79 2.84 1.41
N ALA A 185 6.05 1.74 0.72
CA ALA A 185 6.66 0.56 1.31
C ALA A 185 7.85 0.08 0.50
N ILE A 186 8.83 -0.51 1.19
CA ILE A 186 10.02 -1.13 0.62
C ILE A 186 10.13 -2.56 1.14
N LEU A 187 10.25 -3.54 0.23
CA LEU A 187 10.43 -4.95 0.55
C LEU A 187 11.73 -5.45 -0.07
N LYS A 188 12.64 -5.97 0.77
CA LYS A 188 13.85 -6.68 0.34
C LYS A 188 13.70 -8.17 0.59
N MET A 189 13.87 -8.99 -0.44
CA MET A 189 13.83 -10.44 -0.32
C MET A 189 15.16 -11.00 0.20
N ARG A 190 15.11 -11.88 1.20
CA ARG A 190 16.29 -12.52 1.82
C ARG A 190 16.42 -13.99 1.40
N LYS A 191 15.30 -14.70 1.27
CA LYS A 191 15.24 -16.05 0.70
C LYS A 191 14.10 -16.11 -0.29
N VAL A 192 14.36 -16.67 -1.46
CA VAL A 192 13.37 -16.90 -2.49
C VAL A 192 13.34 -18.39 -2.85
N PRO A 193 12.16 -18.97 -3.13
CA PRO A 193 12.08 -20.34 -3.61
C PRO A 193 12.58 -20.44 -5.06
N PRO A 194 12.96 -21.63 -5.56
CA PRO A 194 13.32 -21.82 -6.97
C PRO A 194 12.18 -21.48 -7.94
N THR A 195 10.93 -21.66 -7.50
CA THR A 195 9.72 -21.32 -8.26
C THR A 195 8.61 -20.80 -7.34
N GLY A 196 7.70 -20.02 -7.91
CA GLY A 196 6.61 -19.36 -7.18
C GLY A 196 7.09 -18.25 -6.24
N GLY A 197 6.17 -17.74 -5.42
CA GLY A 197 6.43 -16.69 -4.45
C GLY A 197 6.53 -15.29 -5.05
N ASP A 198 6.06 -15.11 -6.28
CA ASP A 198 6.05 -13.82 -6.97
C ASP A 198 5.08 -12.85 -6.30
N THR A 199 5.25 -11.56 -6.56
CA THR A 199 4.28 -10.54 -6.14
C THR A 199 3.67 -9.89 -7.39
N ILE A 200 2.37 -9.60 -7.35
CA ILE A 200 1.64 -8.91 -8.40
C ILE A 200 1.24 -7.54 -7.85
N TRP A 201 1.35 -6.49 -8.68
CA TRP A 201 0.86 -5.15 -8.40
C TRP A 201 -0.17 -4.74 -9.45
N ALA A 202 -1.04 -3.79 -9.09
CA ALA A 202 -2.08 -3.22 -9.93
C ALA A 202 -2.17 -1.71 -9.75
N SER A 203 -2.44 -0.97 -10.83
CA SER A 203 -2.54 0.49 -10.82
C SER A 203 -3.94 0.97 -10.43
N GLY A 204 -4.05 1.68 -9.31
CA GLY A 204 -5.29 2.35 -8.91
C GLY A 204 -5.63 3.57 -9.78
N TYR A 205 -4.62 4.18 -10.42
CA TYR A 205 -4.83 5.21 -11.45
C TYR A 205 -5.54 4.65 -12.67
N GLU A 206 -5.06 3.51 -13.19
CA GLU A 206 -5.66 2.89 -14.38
C GLU A 206 -7.04 2.30 -14.08
N MET A 207 -7.28 1.85 -12.84
CA MET A 207 -8.63 1.51 -12.40
C MET A 207 -9.59 2.72 -12.49
N TYR A 208 -9.14 3.91 -12.08
CA TYR A 208 -9.93 5.13 -12.16
C TYR A 208 -10.13 5.60 -13.60
N ASP A 209 -9.07 5.60 -14.40
CA ASP A 209 -9.05 6.08 -15.78
C ASP A 209 -9.96 5.26 -16.73
N ARG A 210 -10.23 3.98 -16.40
CA ARG A 210 -11.14 3.11 -17.18
C ARG A 210 -12.62 3.35 -16.90
N LEU A 211 -12.93 4.02 -15.80
CA LEU A 211 -14.31 4.30 -15.45
C LEU A 211 -14.87 5.37 -16.38
N SER A 212 -16.11 5.17 -16.82
CA SER A 212 -16.82 6.24 -17.52
C SER A 212 -16.93 7.49 -16.65
N ALA A 213 -16.90 8.68 -17.25
CA ALA A 213 -16.97 9.95 -16.53
C ALA A 213 -18.16 10.06 -15.54
N PRO A 214 -19.37 9.53 -15.82
CA PRO A 214 -20.44 9.47 -14.81
C PRO A 214 -20.09 8.62 -13.58
N TYR A 215 -19.44 7.48 -13.78
CA TYR A 215 -19.05 6.59 -12.69
C TYR A 215 -17.90 7.18 -11.88
N GLN A 216 -16.96 7.87 -12.53
CA GLN A 216 -15.93 8.66 -11.85
C GLN A 216 -16.57 9.68 -10.90
N ARG A 217 -17.46 10.55 -11.40
CA ARG A 217 -18.16 11.55 -10.57
C ARG A 217 -18.97 10.93 -9.43
N PHE A 218 -19.58 9.78 -9.68
CA PHE A 218 -20.30 9.04 -8.65
C PHE A 218 -19.35 8.60 -7.52
N LEU A 219 -18.23 7.95 -7.85
CA LEU A 219 -17.27 7.47 -6.85
C LEU A 219 -16.50 8.60 -6.15
N GLU A 220 -16.26 9.73 -6.81
CA GLU A 220 -15.65 10.92 -6.20
C GLU A 220 -16.47 11.47 -5.03
N GLY A 221 -17.79 11.21 -5.00
CA GLY A 221 -18.68 11.62 -3.92
C GLY A 221 -18.75 10.62 -2.75
N LEU A 222 -18.07 9.47 -2.83
CA LEU A 222 -18.19 8.39 -1.85
C LEU A 222 -17.00 8.33 -0.89
N THR A 223 -17.30 7.93 0.34
CA THR A 223 -16.34 7.52 1.34
C THR A 223 -16.55 6.05 1.72
N ALA A 224 -15.48 5.40 2.14
CA ALA A 224 -15.44 4.00 2.50
C ALA A 224 -15.04 3.85 3.96
N LYS A 225 -15.76 3.01 4.71
CA LYS A 225 -15.34 2.53 6.01
C LYS A 225 -14.31 1.42 5.82
N HIS A 226 -13.04 1.73 6.08
CA HIS A 226 -11.97 0.77 6.15
C HIS A 226 -11.91 0.21 7.57
N ALA A 227 -12.16 -1.08 7.70
CA ALA A 227 -12.18 -1.76 8.98
C ALA A 227 -11.64 -3.18 8.80
N ASN A 228 -11.25 -3.77 9.93
CA ASN A 228 -10.80 -5.14 9.96
C ASN A 228 -11.41 -5.87 11.16
N PRO A 229 -12.72 -6.14 11.13
CA PRO A 229 -13.43 -6.72 12.27
C PRO A 229 -12.84 -8.07 12.69
N ASP A 230 -12.34 -8.85 11.73
CA ASP A 230 -11.71 -10.14 11.99
C ASP A 230 -10.36 -10.03 12.68
N PHE A 231 -9.66 -8.90 12.56
CA PHE A 231 -8.38 -8.73 13.21
C PHE A 231 -8.51 -8.54 14.72
N GLN A 232 -9.51 -7.79 15.18
CA GLN A 232 -9.86 -7.70 16.61
C GLN A 232 -10.23 -9.07 17.17
N ALA A 233 -11.14 -9.76 16.49
CA ALA A 233 -11.62 -11.08 16.91
C ALA A 233 -10.48 -12.09 16.96
N ALA A 234 -9.61 -12.06 15.94
CA ALA A 234 -8.52 -12.99 15.84
C ALA A 234 -7.38 -12.66 16.80
N ALA A 235 -7.10 -11.39 17.10
CA ALA A 235 -6.23 -10.96 18.18
C ALA A 235 -6.75 -11.44 19.54
N ALA A 236 -8.04 -11.25 19.82
CA ALA A 236 -8.67 -11.68 21.06
C ALA A 236 -8.64 -13.21 21.27
N ARG A 237 -8.88 -13.99 20.20
CA ARG A 237 -8.96 -15.47 20.25
C ARG A 237 -7.70 -16.16 20.80
N VAL A 238 -6.57 -15.48 20.74
CA VAL A 238 -5.23 -16.02 21.00
C VAL A 238 -4.45 -15.13 21.98
N GLY A 239 -5.09 -14.07 22.51
CA GLY A 239 -4.52 -13.17 23.50
C GLY A 239 -3.48 -12.16 22.98
N PHE A 240 -3.60 -11.68 21.74
CA PHE A 240 -2.82 -10.51 21.29
C PHE A 240 -3.43 -9.21 21.79
N GLU A 241 -2.57 -8.31 22.25
CA GLU A 241 -2.93 -6.92 22.54
C GLU A 241 -2.52 -6.04 21.37
N ILE A 242 -3.46 -5.27 20.85
CA ILE A 242 -3.19 -4.25 19.84
C ILE A 242 -2.48 -3.09 20.52
N HIS A 243 -1.36 -2.65 19.95
CA HIS A 243 -0.59 -1.52 20.43
C HIS A 243 -1.48 -0.27 20.50
N PRO A 244 -1.78 0.26 21.71
CA PRO A 244 -2.72 1.36 21.86
C PRO A 244 -2.09 2.72 21.56
N GLY A 245 -0.75 2.78 21.51
CA GLY A 245 0.02 4.00 21.26
C GLY A 245 0.16 4.33 19.77
N PRO A 246 0.89 5.42 19.46
CA PRO A 246 1.08 5.88 18.09
C PRO A 246 1.79 4.85 17.21
N ARG A 247 1.19 4.52 16.07
CA ARG A 247 1.75 3.56 15.09
C ARG A 247 2.39 4.26 13.91
N GLY A 248 3.38 5.09 14.20
CA GLY A 248 4.11 5.89 13.21
C GLY A 248 3.49 7.25 12.89
N ALA A 249 2.28 7.55 13.36
CA ALA A 249 1.67 8.89 13.32
C ALA A 249 0.90 9.14 14.63
N ALA A 250 0.80 10.40 15.07
CA ALA A 250 0.16 10.77 16.33
C ALA A 250 -1.35 10.47 16.33
N GLU A 251 -1.97 10.49 15.16
CA GLU A 251 -3.38 10.18 14.92
C GLU A 251 -3.66 8.67 14.90
N ASN A 252 -2.65 7.84 14.66
CA ASN A 252 -2.78 6.38 14.59
C ASN A 252 -2.63 5.76 15.98
N VAL A 253 -3.61 6.04 16.83
CA VAL A 253 -3.69 5.56 18.21
C VAL A 253 -4.96 4.72 18.40
N GLY A 254 -5.09 4.13 19.58
CA GLY A 254 -6.27 3.35 19.92
C GLY A 254 -6.30 1.98 19.27
N GLN A 255 -7.32 1.20 19.62
CA GLN A 255 -7.37 -0.23 19.28
C GLN A 255 -8.44 -0.56 18.26
N ASP A 256 -9.36 0.34 17.90
CA ASP A 256 -10.50 -0.04 17.05
C ASP A 256 -10.08 -0.41 15.62
N LEU A 257 -9.01 0.20 15.09
CA LEU A 257 -8.50 -0.01 13.73
C LEU A 257 -9.62 0.14 12.69
N ILE A 258 -10.22 1.33 12.67
CA ILE A 258 -11.26 1.74 11.73
C ILE A 258 -10.96 3.17 11.27
N ALA A 259 -11.04 3.42 9.97
CA ALA A 259 -10.95 4.75 9.38
C ALA A 259 -11.95 4.92 8.23
N ASN A 260 -12.33 6.16 7.96
CA ASN A 260 -13.15 6.51 6.79
C ASN A 260 -12.29 7.31 5.82
N HIS A 261 -12.17 6.84 4.58
CA HIS A 261 -11.37 7.44 3.53
C HIS A 261 -12.21 7.67 2.28
N PRO A 262 -11.87 8.63 1.42
CA PRO A 262 -12.54 8.78 0.13
C PRO A 262 -12.23 7.57 -0.78
N VAL A 263 -13.23 7.12 -1.54
CA VAL A 263 -13.08 5.99 -2.50
C VAL A 263 -12.14 6.37 -3.65
N VAL A 264 -12.23 7.62 -4.09
CA VAL A 264 -11.28 8.24 -5.02
C VAL A 264 -10.44 9.22 -4.22
N ARG A 265 -9.12 9.06 -4.27
CA ARG A 265 -8.19 9.98 -3.60
C ARG A 265 -7.24 10.64 -4.58
N THR A 266 -6.68 11.76 -4.17
CA THR A 266 -5.56 12.42 -4.84
C THR A 266 -4.23 11.89 -4.27
N ASN A 267 -3.31 11.55 -5.15
CA ASN A 267 -1.92 11.31 -4.78
C ASN A 267 -1.19 12.67 -4.70
N PRO A 268 -0.69 13.12 -3.54
CA PRO A 268 -0.08 14.45 -3.39
C PRO A 268 1.20 14.65 -4.22
N VAL A 269 1.87 13.58 -4.64
CA VAL A 269 3.12 13.66 -5.41
C VAL A 269 2.84 13.92 -6.88
N THR A 270 1.88 13.19 -7.46
CA THR A 270 1.53 13.29 -8.88
C THR A 270 0.37 14.25 -9.15
N GLY A 271 -0.45 14.53 -8.15
CA GLY A 271 -1.73 15.23 -8.31
C GLY A 271 -2.79 14.40 -9.06
N TRP A 272 -2.60 13.08 -9.17
CA TRP A 272 -3.51 12.20 -9.92
C TRP A 272 -4.56 11.54 -9.02
N LYS A 273 -5.73 11.29 -9.60
CA LYS A 273 -6.84 10.55 -8.98
C LYS A 273 -6.62 9.04 -9.08
N SER A 274 -6.81 8.35 -7.97
CA SER A 274 -6.73 6.88 -7.87
C SER A 274 -7.91 6.32 -7.08
N ILE A 275 -8.38 5.13 -7.46
CA ILE A 275 -9.20 4.31 -6.55
C ILE A 275 -8.36 3.96 -5.31
N TYR A 276 -8.95 4.05 -4.11
CA TYR A 276 -8.30 3.76 -2.84
C TYR A 276 -9.07 2.73 -2.03
N GLY A 277 -8.42 1.61 -1.75
CA GLY A 277 -9.08 0.43 -1.21
C GLY A 277 -9.91 -0.30 -2.26
N ALA A 278 -9.94 -1.61 -2.13
CA ALA A 278 -10.80 -2.48 -2.92
C ALA A 278 -11.02 -3.78 -2.16
N LEU A 279 -12.02 -4.55 -2.60
CA LEU A 279 -12.29 -5.89 -2.08
C LEU A 279 -12.41 -5.86 -0.55
N ASN A 280 -11.54 -6.62 0.12
CA ASN A 280 -11.64 -6.97 1.52
C ASN A 280 -11.16 -5.86 2.48
N GLN A 281 -10.70 -4.72 1.95
CA GLN A 281 -10.24 -3.58 2.75
C GLN A 281 -11.38 -2.66 3.20
N ILE A 282 -12.52 -2.71 2.50
CA ILE A 282 -13.67 -1.82 2.69
C ILE A 282 -14.82 -2.67 3.24
N GLU A 283 -15.34 -2.28 4.39
CA GLU A 283 -16.53 -2.89 4.99
C GLU A 283 -17.80 -2.36 4.32
N GLN A 284 -17.87 -1.05 4.07
CA GLN A 284 -19.04 -0.38 3.52
C GLN A 284 -18.68 0.93 2.83
N LEU A 285 -19.41 1.28 1.76
CA LEU A 285 -19.47 2.62 1.19
C LEU A 285 -20.54 3.42 1.94
N ASN A 286 -20.11 4.50 2.61
CA ASN A 286 -20.89 5.14 3.67
C ASN A 286 -22.16 5.82 3.17
N GLU A 287 -22.15 6.32 1.94
CA GLU A 287 -23.27 7.04 1.34
C GLU A 287 -24.25 6.13 0.59
N LEU A 288 -23.98 4.81 0.53
CA LEU A 288 -24.80 3.85 -0.18
C LEU A 288 -25.54 2.91 0.77
N ALA A 289 -26.71 2.43 0.34
CA ALA A 289 -27.39 1.34 1.02
C ALA A 289 -26.49 0.08 1.02
N PRO A 290 -26.62 -0.84 1.99
CA PRO A 290 -25.75 -2.02 2.08
C PRO A 290 -25.65 -2.83 0.79
N GLN A 291 -26.78 -3.05 0.10
CA GLN A 291 -26.82 -3.78 -1.17
C GLN A 291 -26.10 -3.04 -2.30
N GLU A 292 -26.28 -1.72 -2.41
CA GLU A 292 -25.62 -0.89 -3.41
C GLU A 292 -24.10 -0.85 -3.16
N SER A 293 -23.70 -0.72 -1.89
CA SER A 293 -22.30 -0.81 -1.47
C SER A 293 -21.67 -2.14 -1.91
N GLU A 294 -22.32 -3.27 -1.65
CA GLU A 294 -21.82 -4.59 -2.06
C GLU A 294 -21.64 -4.68 -3.58
N GLU A 295 -22.62 -4.21 -4.36
CA GLU A 295 -22.57 -4.26 -5.82
C GLU A 295 -21.45 -3.41 -6.41
N VAL A 296 -21.27 -2.19 -5.89
CA VAL A 296 -20.18 -1.29 -6.31
C VAL A 296 -18.82 -1.87 -5.94
N LEU A 297 -18.65 -2.35 -4.70
CA LEU A 297 -17.38 -2.96 -4.26
C LEU A 297 -17.05 -4.23 -5.05
N ARG A 298 -18.06 -5.04 -5.39
CA ARG A 298 -17.90 -6.21 -6.28
C ARG A 298 -17.39 -5.79 -7.66
N TYR A 299 -17.93 -4.73 -8.24
CA TYR A 299 -17.47 -4.22 -9.53
C TYR A 299 -16.04 -3.68 -9.47
N LEU A 300 -15.68 -2.88 -8.45
CA LEU A 300 -14.31 -2.41 -8.24
C LEU A 300 -13.32 -3.58 -8.05
N GLY A 301 -13.75 -4.62 -7.35
CA GLY A 301 -13.01 -5.87 -7.22
C GLY A 301 -12.77 -6.57 -8.56
N GLN A 302 -13.79 -6.63 -9.42
CA GLN A 302 -13.66 -7.18 -10.77
C GLN A 302 -12.75 -6.35 -11.66
N LEU A 303 -12.78 -5.01 -11.55
CA LEU A 303 -11.83 -4.15 -12.26
C LEU A 303 -10.39 -4.50 -11.88
N LEU A 304 -10.13 -4.67 -10.59
CA LEU A 304 -8.81 -5.05 -10.09
C LEU A 304 -8.39 -6.44 -10.59
N THR A 305 -9.26 -7.44 -10.51
CA THR A 305 -8.87 -8.84 -10.78
C THR A 305 -8.90 -9.24 -12.24
N ASN A 306 -9.78 -8.66 -13.06
CA ASN A 306 -10.02 -9.14 -14.42
C ASN A 306 -9.24 -8.36 -15.49
N ASN A 307 -8.76 -7.15 -15.17
CA ASN A 307 -7.91 -6.37 -16.06
C ASN A 307 -6.44 -6.69 -15.75
N HIS A 308 -5.85 -7.63 -16.47
CA HIS A 308 -4.45 -8.01 -16.30
C HIS A 308 -3.48 -6.97 -16.90
N ASP A 309 -3.99 -6.09 -17.76
CA ASP A 309 -3.26 -5.01 -18.44
C ASP A 309 -3.03 -3.77 -17.56
N LEU A 310 -3.69 -3.67 -16.40
CA LEU A 310 -3.34 -2.71 -15.34
C LEU A 310 -2.37 -3.27 -14.30
N GLN A 311 -1.93 -4.52 -14.48
CA GLN A 311 -1.12 -5.25 -13.51
C GLN A 311 0.31 -5.50 -14.01
N CYS A 312 1.26 -5.61 -13.09
CA CYS A 312 2.58 -6.19 -13.35
C CYS A 312 2.89 -7.29 -12.33
N ARG A 313 3.61 -8.33 -12.77
CA ARG A 313 4.09 -9.42 -11.91
C ARG A 313 5.61 -9.37 -11.82
N PHE A 314 6.14 -9.44 -10.61
CA PHE A 314 7.59 -9.48 -10.37
C PHE A 314 8.01 -10.84 -9.83
N LYS A 315 8.92 -11.48 -10.57
CA LYS A 315 9.63 -12.67 -10.11
C LYS A 315 10.85 -12.25 -9.31
N TRP A 316 10.88 -12.66 -8.05
CA TRP A 316 11.92 -12.29 -7.10
C TRP A 316 13.21 -13.09 -7.29
N GLY A 317 14.34 -12.41 -7.24
CA GLY A 317 15.67 -12.94 -6.93
C GLY A 317 16.06 -12.71 -5.47
N VAL A 318 17.16 -13.33 -5.05
CA VAL A 318 17.76 -13.05 -3.73
C VAL A 318 18.26 -11.61 -3.71
N ASP A 319 18.00 -10.90 -2.61
CA ASP A 319 18.38 -9.50 -2.42
C ASP A 319 17.70 -8.49 -3.35
N ASP A 320 16.76 -8.92 -4.17
CA ASP A 320 15.93 -7.99 -4.95
C ASP A 320 15.05 -7.14 -4.03
N VAL A 321 14.77 -5.92 -4.48
CA VAL A 321 13.97 -4.92 -3.77
C VAL A 321 12.85 -4.42 -4.66
N ALA A 322 11.66 -4.27 -4.08
CA ALA A 322 10.60 -3.45 -4.65
C ALA A 322 10.27 -2.29 -3.71
N ILE A 323 10.02 -1.11 -4.29
CA ILE A 323 9.51 0.07 -3.62
C ILE A 323 8.22 0.47 -4.33
N TRP A 324 7.12 0.63 -3.61
CA TRP A 324 5.83 0.98 -4.22
C TRP A 324 5.09 2.05 -3.42
N ASP A 325 4.18 2.75 -4.12
CA ASP A 325 3.33 3.79 -3.57
C ASP A 325 1.98 3.18 -3.12
N ASN A 326 1.77 3.10 -1.82
CA ASN A 326 0.55 2.52 -1.23
C ASN A 326 -0.69 3.40 -1.45
N ARG A 327 -0.52 4.67 -1.84
CA ARG A 327 -1.63 5.60 -2.06
C ARG A 327 -2.36 5.31 -3.37
N SER A 328 -1.71 4.64 -4.32
CA SER A 328 -2.26 4.48 -5.68
C SER A 328 -1.96 3.13 -6.34
N SER A 329 -1.48 2.15 -5.57
CA SER A 329 -1.27 0.80 -6.05
C SER A 329 -1.92 -0.24 -5.15
N PHE A 330 -2.25 -1.39 -5.74
CA PHE A 330 -2.64 -2.60 -5.03
C PHE A 330 -1.59 -3.67 -5.26
N HIS A 331 -1.47 -4.64 -4.36
CA HIS A 331 -0.59 -5.78 -4.53
C HIS A 331 -1.13 -7.05 -3.86
N THR A 332 -0.58 -8.18 -4.26
CA THR A 332 -0.78 -9.48 -3.62
C THR A 332 0.44 -10.36 -3.80
N GLY A 333 0.81 -11.08 -2.74
CA GLY A 333 1.80 -12.16 -2.83
C GLY A 333 1.15 -13.43 -3.40
N THR A 334 1.82 -14.10 -4.32
CA THR A 334 1.36 -15.37 -4.88
C THR A 334 1.65 -16.48 -3.89
N SER A 335 0.61 -17.20 -3.46
CA SER A 335 0.71 -18.29 -2.49
C SER A 335 0.97 -19.64 -3.15
N ASP A 336 1.99 -19.71 -4.01
CA ASP A 336 2.41 -20.88 -4.77
C ASP A 336 3.81 -21.38 -4.36
N VAL A 337 4.25 -21.04 -3.14
CA VAL A 337 5.53 -21.49 -2.57
C VAL A 337 5.39 -22.93 -2.06
N ASP A 338 6.21 -23.83 -2.58
CA ASP A 338 6.28 -25.22 -2.12
C ASP A 338 6.59 -25.31 -0.60
N VAL A 339 5.97 -26.27 0.08
CA VAL A 339 6.08 -26.44 1.54
C VAL A 339 7.51 -26.75 2.00
N THR A 340 8.33 -27.35 1.13
CA THR A 340 9.75 -27.66 1.37
C THR A 340 10.65 -26.43 1.25
N HIS A 341 10.15 -25.35 0.65
CA HIS A 341 10.89 -24.12 0.45
C HIS A 341 10.42 -22.99 1.39
N THR A 342 11.27 -21.97 1.49
CA THR A 342 11.02 -20.79 2.33
C THR A 342 11.18 -19.53 1.49
N ARG A 343 10.19 -18.65 1.59
CA ARG A 343 10.22 -17.28 1.10
C ARG A 343 10.28 -16.37 2.31
N THR A 344 11.34 -15.55 2.43
CA THR A 344 11.42 -14.55 3.50
C THR A 344 11.97 -13.21 3.01
N GLY A 345 11.47 -12.11 3.55
CA GLY A 345 11.90 -10.76 3.23
C GLY A 345 11.58 -9.76 4.34
N ASN A 346 12.31 -8.65 4.36
CA ASN A 346 12.15 -7.59 5.34
C ASN A 346 11.42 -6.41 4.69
N ARG A 347 10.39 -5.92 5.36
CA ARG A 347 9.60 -4.78 4.87
C ARG A 347 9.63 -3.63 5.85
N ALA A 348 9.92 -2.43 5.34
CA ALA A 348 9.76 -1.17 6.06
C ALA A 348 8.68 -0.34 5.36
N VAL A 349 7.97 0.47 6.13
CA VAL A 349 6.79 1.22 5.66
C VAL A 349 6.84 2.62 6.23
N SER A 350 6.74 3.64 5.36
CA SER A 350 6.64 5.05 5.79
C SER A 350 5.16 5.43 5.93
N MET A 351 4.86 6.27 6.92
CA MET A 351 3.51 6.81 7.10
C MET A 351 3.33 8.06 6.25
N GLY A 352 2.17 8.20 5.60
CA GLY A 352 1.87 9.32 4.72
C GLY A 352 1.04 10.39 5.40
N GLU A 353 -0.01 10.80 4.70
CA GLU A 353 -1.00 11.79 5.08
C GLU A 353 -2.41 11.20 5.17
N VAL A 354 -3.33 11.91 5.83
CA VAL A 354 -4.75 11.56 5.80
C VAL A 354 -5.23 11.63 4.34
N PRO A 355 -5.82 10.55 3.79
CA PRO A 355 -6.30 10.53 2.41
C PRO A 355 -7.35 11.60 2.17
N TYR A 356 -7.27 12.23 1.00
CA TYR A 356 -8.15 13.30 0.58
C TYR A 356 -8.39 13.23 -0.92
N LEU A 357 -9.47 13.88 -1.38
CA LEU A 357 -9.73 14.16 -2.78
C LEU A 357 -9.67 15.66 -2.99
N ASP A 358 -8.75 16.12 -3.83
CA ASP A 358 -8.76 17.47 -4.37
C ASP A 358 -9.69 17.51 -5.60
N PRO A 359 -10.79 18.28 -5.59
CA PRO A 359 -11.68 18.42 -6.73
C PRO A 359 -10.99 18.91 -8.01
N MET A 360 -9.86 19.61 -7.88
CA MET A 360 -9.07 20.13 -8.99
C MET A 360 -7.99 19.16 -9.51
N SER A 361 -7.79 18.03 -8.82
CA SER A 361 -6.89 16.98 -9.29
C SER A 361 -7.41 16.33 -10.58
N ARG A 362 -6.49 15.69 -11.32
CA ARG A 362 -6.79 15.13 -12.65
C ARG A 362 -6.67 13.62 -12.64
N SER A 363 -7.30 12.97 -13.60
CA SER A 363 -6.96 11.60 -13.98
C SER A 363 -5.50 11.52 -14.44
N ARG A 364 -4.88 10.33 -14.40
CA ARG A 364 -3.51 10.15 -14.92
C ARG A 364 -3.49 10.41 -16.43
N ARG A 365 -4.41 9.82 -17.20
CA ARG A 365 -4.54 10.07 -18.65
C ARG A 365 -4.74 11.55 -18.98
N GLU A 366 -5.60 12.26 -18.25
CA GLU A 366 -5.79 13.71 -18.43
C GLU A 366 -4.49 14.49 -18.19
N ALA A 367 -3.74 14.15 -17.14
CA ALA A 367 -2.49 14.81 -16.81
C ALA A 367 -1.38 14.52 -17.83
N LEU A 368 -1.37 13.32 -18.43
CA LEU A 368 -0.41 12.90 -19.45
C LEU A 368 -0.81 13.31 -20.87
N GLY A 369 -2.00 13.89 -21.07
CA GLY A 369 -2.50 14.25 -22.41
C GLY A 369 -2.91 13.04 -23.25
N GLU A 370 -3.20 11.91 -22.61
CA GLU A 370 -3.61 10.64 -23.22
C GLU A 370 -5.14 10.53 -23.35
N ALA A 371 -5.85 11.66 -23.48
CA ALA A 371 -7.30 11.68 -23.58
C ALA A 371 -7.79 10.86 -24.79
N GLU A 372 -8.86 10.08 -24.58
CA GLU A 372 -9.41 9.06 -25.51
C GLU A 372 -9.60 9.50 -26.96
#